data_AF-A0A7K7G690-F1
#
_entry.id   AF-A0A7K7G690-F1
#
_cell.length_a   1.000
_cell.length_b   1.000
_cell.length_c   1.000
_cell.angle_alpha   90.00
_cell.angle_beta   90.00
_cell.angle_gamma   90.00
#
_symmetry.space_group_name_H-M   'P 1'
#
loop_
_entity.id
_entity.type
_entity.pdbx_description
1 polymer ?
#
loop_
_entity_poly.entity_id
_entity_poly.type
_entity_poly.pdbx_seq_one_letter_code
_entity_poly.pdbx_strand_id
1 'polypeptide(L)'
;RRLRCQRVLACRDSVFRPAVLKQLRRDGRELGVQFAGDRNVTFLDGAFLLAQPPAVILDATPPAAALGVGTAVCARLDPAETLYRPGTVVEISAKPPSYRVRFAAPPPAPPVWVPRSGLRLLRPPWPPSAESATDEEEEATS
;
A
#
# COMPACT_ATOMS: atom_id res chain seq x y z
N ARG A 1 13.12 18.00 4.64
CA ARG A 1 13.23 16.64 5.22
C ARG A 1 13.76 15.69 4.14
N ARG A 2 14.97 15.14 4.25
CA ARG A 2 15.46 14.11 3.29
C ARG A 2 14.66 12.83 3.56
N LEU A 3 13.80 12.46 2.62
CA LEU A 3 13.21 11.13 2.62
C LEU A 3 14.38 10.15 2.42
N ARG A 4 14.61 9.26 3.39
CA ARG A 4 15.51 8.11 3.18
C ARG A 4 14.99 7.40 1.94
N CYS A 5 15.86 6.87 1.08
CA CYS A 5 15.48 6.16 -0.16
C CYS A 5 14.59 4.94 0.14
N GLN A 6 13.33 5.20 0.48
CA GLN A 6 12.37 4.26 1.03
C GLN A 6 11.73 3.52 -0.14
N ARG A 7 11.66 2.20 -0.01
CA ARG A 7 10.99 1.36 -1.00
C ARG A 7 9.48 1.52 -0.84
N VAL A 8 8.83 1.82 -1.95
CA VAL A 8 7.39 2.05 -2.03
C VAL A 8 6.84 1.33 -3.25
N LEU A 9 5.54 1.06 -3.27
CA LEU A 9 4.84 0.74 -4.49
C LEU A 9 4.02 1.95 -4.91
N ALA A 10 4.22 2.41 -6.15
CA ALA A 10 3.45 3.50 -6.74
C ALA A 10 2.44 2.96 -7.75
N CYS A 11 1.20 3.41 -7.63
CA CYS A 11 0.08 3.07 -8.50
C CYS A 11 0.17 3.87 -9.80
N ARG A 12 0.10 3.16 -10.91
CA ARG A 12 0.03 3.70 -12.26
C ARG A 12 -0.90 2.80 -13.07
N ASP A 13 -1.92 3.37 -13.71
CA ASP A 13 -2.91 2.62 -14.49
C ASP A 13 -3.56 1.47 -13.70
N SER A 14 -3.91 1.74 -12.42
CA SER A 14 -4.49 0.77 -11.47
C SER A 14 -3.57 -0.41 -11.08
N VAL A 15 -2.27 -0.31 -11.36
CA VAL A 15 -1.27 -1.31 -10.99
C VAL A 15 -0.17 -0.67 -10.16
N PHE A 16 0.15 -1.29 -9.04
CA PHE A 16 1.21 -0.87 -8.14
C PHE A 16 2.54 -1.49 -8.59
N ARG A 17 3.56 -0.64 -8.77
CA ARG A 17 4.90 -1.02 -9.23
C ARG A 17 5.97 -0.59 -8.23
N PRO A 18 7.05 -1.37 -8.05
CA PRO A 18 8.18 -1.00 -7.22
C PRO A 18 8.78 0.33 -7.63
N ALA A 19 8.93 1.21 -6.65
CA ALA A 19 9.56 2.49 -6.80
C ALA A 19 10.35 2.83 -5.54
N VAL A 20 11.22 3.83 -5.67
CA VAL A 20 11.96 4.40 -4.56
C VAL A 20 11.55 5.84 -4.41
N LEU A 21 11.25 6.20 -3.17
CA LEU A 21 10.95 7.56 -2.80
C LEU A 21 12.21 8.41 -2.84
N LYS A 22 12.22 9.46 -3.69
CA LYS A 22 13.39 10.30 -3.92
C LYS A 22 13.23 11.72 -3.41
N GLN A 23 12.06 12.33 -3.62
CA GLN A 23 11.87 13.75 -3.32
C GLN A 23 10.47 14.03 -2.80
N LEU A 24 10.37 14.94 -1.83
CA LEU A 24 9.12 15.59 -1.44
C LEU A 24 9.22 17.05 -1.87
N ARG A 25 8.24 17.55 -2.62
CA ARG A 25 8.14 18.94 -3.05
C ARG A 25 6.88 19.58 -2.49
N ARG A 26 6.83 20.92 -2.50
CA ARG A 26 5.68 21.74 -2.09
C ARG A 26 5.06 21.30 -0.74
N ASP A 27 5.88 21.22 0.30
CA ASP A 27 5.45 20.90 1.68
C ASP A 27 4.70 19.56 1.85
N GLY A 28 4.94 18.59 0.96
CA GLY A 28 4.27 17.28 1.03
C GLY A 28 3.16 17.08 0.02
N ARG A 29 2.89 18.08 -0.84
CA ARG A 29 1.85 17.99 -1.89
C ARG A 29 2.33 17.36 -3.18
N GLU A 30 3.63 17.18 -3.39
CA GLU A 30 4.16 16.49 -4.56
C GLU A 30 5.21 15.48 -4.15
N LEU A 31 5.07 14.25 -4.65
CA LEU A 31 5.93 13.12 -4.31
C LEU A 31 6.70 12.66 -5.54
N GLY A 32 8.02 12.84 -5.51
CA GLY A 32 8.93 12.31 -6.51
C GLY A 32 9.30 10.86 -6.21
N VAL A 33 8.81 9.94 -7.05
CA VAL A 33 9.12 8.51 -7.03
C VAL A 33 9.92 8.12 -8.27
N GLN A 34 10.91 7.26 -8.10
CA GLN A 34 11.63 6.65 -9.22
C GLN A 34 11.24 5.18 -9.32
N PHE A 35 10.57 4.78 -10.41
CA PHE A 35 10.22 3.38 -10.63
C PHE A 35 11.47 2.53 -10.84
N ALA A 36 11.39 1.25 -10.47
CA ALA A 36 12.46 0.30 -10.73
C ALA A 36 12.68 0.15 -12.25
N GLY A 37 13.90 0.42 -12.71
CA GLY A 37 14.25 0.41 -14.14
C GLY A 37 14.21 1.80 -14.80
N ASP A 38 13.55 2.79 -14.18
CA ASP A 38 13.48 4.14 -14.72
C ASP A 38 14.70 4.97 -14.30
N ARG A 39 15.20 5.82 -15.20
CA ARG A 39 16.23 6.82 -14.88
C ARG A 39 15.65 8.12 -14.32
N ASN A 40 14.38 8.39 -14.62
CA ASN A 40 13.71 9.64 -14.28
C ASN A 40 12.86 9.50 -13.01
N VAL A 41 12.73 10.62 -12.30
CA VAL A 41 11.80 10.74 -11.17
C VAL A 41 10.44 11.16 -11.73
N THR A 42 9.41 10.37 -11.45
CA THR A 42 8.01 10.71 -11.70
C THR A 42 7.46 11.46 -10.51
N PHE A 43 6.83 12.61 -10.74
CA PHE A 43 6.19 13.40 -9.69
C PHE A 43 4.69 13.08 -9.67
N LEU A 44 4.22 12.56 -8.53
CA LEU A 44 2.81 12.33 -8.25
C LEU A 44 2.29 13.54 -7.48
N ASP A 45 1.15 14.08 -7.90
CA ASP A 45 0.49 15.19 -7.21
C ASP A 45 -0.19 14.75 -5.90
N GLY A 46 -0.64 15.73 -5.13
CA GLY A 46 -1.25 15.53 -3.82
C GLY A 46 -2.63 14.87 -3.88
N ALA A 47 -3.35 14.97 -5.00
CA ALA A 47 -4.63 14.30 -5.17
C ALA A 47 -4.44 12.77 -5.18
N PHE A 48 -3.35 12.29 -5.78
CA PHE A 48 -2.99 10.86 -5.71
C PHE A 48 -2.60 10.38 -4.30
N LEU A 49 -2.07 11.27 -3.45
CA LEU A 49 -1.68 10.95 -2.08
C LEU A 49 -2.91 10.82 -1.15
N LEU A 50 -3.96 11.58 -1.44
CA LEU A 50 -5.22 11.59 -0.69
C LEU A 50 -6.25 10.57 -1.22
N ALA A 51 -6.00 9.98 -2.40
CA ALA A 51 -6.87 8.97 -2.99
C ALA A 51 -7.04 7.74 -2.07
N GLN A 52 -8.20 7.08 -2.18
CA GLN A 52 -8.48 5.80 -1.50
C GLN A 52 -8.80 4.72 -2.56
N PRO A 53 -7.97 3.66 -2.69
CA PRO A 53 -6.74 3.41 -1.95
C PRO A 53 -5.63 4.41 -2.29
N PRO A 54 -4.65 4.64 -1.37
CA PRO A 54 -3.54 5.55 -1.60
C PRO A 54 -2.74 5.14 -2.83
N ALA A 55 -2.37 6.11 -3.69
CA ALA A 55 -1.59 5.81 -4.87
C ALA A 55 -0.15 5.38 -4.55
N VAL A 56 0.34 5.61 -3.34
CA VAL A 56 1.68 5.20 -2.92
C VAL A 56 1.60 4.49 -1.58
N ILE A 57 2.18 3.29 -1.51
CA ILE A 57 2.18 2.44 -0.31
C ILE A 57 3.58 1.95 0.02
N LEU A 58 3.80 1.50 1.25
CA LEU A 58 5.07 0.91 1.66
C LEU A 58 5.29 -0.46 1.00
N ASP A 59 6.47 -0.66 0.41
CA ASP A 59 6.93 -1.99 -0.06
C ASP A 59 7.54 -2.76 1.14
N ALA A 60 6.68 -3.10 2.10
CA ALA A 60 7.03 -3.89 3.27
C ALA A 60 6.06 -5.06 3.47
N THR A 61 6.61 -6.25 3.71
CA THR A 61 5.81 -7.43 4.03
C THR A 61 5.07 -7.22 5.36
N PRO A 62 3.73 -7.34 5.39
CA PRO A 62 2.95 -7.17 6.61
C PRO A 62 3.28 -8.22 7.68
N PRO A 63 3.17 -7.86 8.97
CA PRO A 63 3.12 -8.85 10.05
C PRO A 63 1.83 -9.66 9.94
N ALA A 64 1.88 -10.94 10.35
CA ALA A 64 0.72 -11.84 10.25
C ALA A 64 -0.50 -11.32 11.04
N ALA A 65 -0.27 -10.67 12.19
CA ALA A 65 -1.30 -10.06 13.02
C ALA A 65 -2.06 -8.90 12.34
N ALA A 66 -1.49 -8.30 11.28
CA ALA A 66 -2.15 -7.25 10.51
C ALA A 66 -2.97 -7.80 9.32
N LEU A 67 -3.03 -9.12 9.14
CA LEU A 67 -3.75 -9.76 8.04
C LEU A 67 -4.89 -10.63 8.57
N GLY A 68 -6.11 -10.19 8.32
CA GLY A 68 -7.35 -10.92 8.62
C GLY A 68 -8.25 -11.02 7.38
N VAL A 69 -9.29 -11.84 7.46
CA VAL A 69 -10.38 -11.79 6.46
C VAL A 69 -11.03 -10.40 6.52
N GLY A 70 -11.32 -9.83 5.36
CA GLY A 70 -11.81 -8.46 5.22
C GLY A 70 -10.70 -7.39 5.15
N THR A 71 -9.45 -7.73 5.43
CA THR A 71 -8.34 -6.76 5.35
C THR A 71 -8.09 -6.34 3.90
N ALA A 72 -8.08 -5.03 3.64
CA ALA A 72 -7.70 -4.45 2.36
C ALA A 72 -6.16 -4.46 2.20
N VAL A 73 -5.69 -5.07 1.13
CA VAL A 73 -4.28 -5.34 0.86
C VAL A 73 -3.94 -5.02 -0.59
N CYS A 74 -2.66 -4.81 -0.87
CA CYS A 74 -2.11 -4.84 -2.22
C CYS A 74 -1.44 -6.21 -2.41
N ALA A 75 -1.96 -7.02 -3.34
CA ALA A 75 -1.46 -8.37 -3.58
C ALA A 75 -0.75 -8.45 -4.93
N ARG A 76 0.33 -9.21 -4.96
CA ARG A 76 1.09 -9.49 -6.18
C ARG A 76 0.28 -10.37 -7.13
N LEU A 77 0.20 -9.96 -8.40
CA LEU A 77 -0.56 -10.67 -9.43
C LEU A 77 0.12 -11.97 -9.88
N ASP A 78 1.40 -11.86 -10.22
CA ASP A 78 2.19 -12.98 -10.73
C ASP A 78 3.48 -13.12 -9.88
N PRO A 79 3.84 -14.32 -9.42
CA PRO A 79 5.08 -14.55 -8.69
C PRO A 79 6.36 -14.21 -9.47
N ALA A 80 6.35 -14.28 -10.80
CA ALA A 80 7.45 -13.93 -11.71
C ALA A 80 7.53 -12.43 -12.00
N GLU A 81 6.43 -11.69 -11.77
CA GLU A 81 6.39 -10.25 -11.96
C GLU A 81 6.49 -9.49 -10.64
N THR A 82 6.70 -8.18 -10.74
CA THR A 82 6.65 -7.26 -9.60
C THR A 82 5.44 -6.34 -9.69
N LEU A 83 4.30 -6.84 -10.17
CA LEU A 83 3.06 -6.08 -10.29
C LEU A 83 2.09 -6.42 -9.15
N TYR A 84 1.53 -5.39 -8.54
CA TYR A 84 0.61 -5.52 -7.42
C TYR A 84 -0.73 -4.85 -7.73
N ARG A 85 -1.82 -5.38 -7.16
CA ARG A 85 -3.16 -4.81 -7.28
C ARG A 85 -3.88 -4.76 -5.94
N PRO A 86 -4.74 -3.75 -5.73
CA PRO A 86 -5.58 -3.68 -4.54
C PRO A 86 -6.62 -4.81 -4.55
N GLY A 87 -6.84 -5.39 -3.38
CA GLY A 87 -7.82 -6.43 -3.15
C GLY A 87 -8.14 -6.59 -1.67
N THR A 88 -9.01 -7.55 -1.38
CA THR A 88 -9.44 -7.86 -0.02
C THR A 88 -9.15 -9.32 0.27
N VAL A 89 -8.57 -9.60 1.43
CA VAL A 89 -8.40 -10.96 1.91
C VAL A 89 -9.78 -11.56 2.20
N VAL A 90 -10.12 -12.68 1.57
CA VAL A 90 -11.39 -13.38 1.76
C VAL A 90 -11.24 -14.68 2.55
N GLU A 91 -10.03 -15.25 2.58
CA GLU A 91 -9.75 -16.52 3.23
C GLU A 91 -8.28 -16.57 3.66
N ILE A 92 -7.98 -17.31 4.73
CA ILE A 92 -6.62 -17.50 5.25
C ILE A 92 -6.39 -18.99 5.48
N SER A 93 -5.32 -19.53 4.91
CA SER A 93 -4.82 -20.87 5.19
C SER A 93 -3.58 -20.77 6.08
N ALA A 94 -3.53 -21.57 7.14
CA ALA A 94 -2.41 -21.58 8.08
C ALA A 94 -1.26 -22.52 7.66
N LYS A 95 -1.49 -23.44 6.69
CA LYS A 95 -0.55 -24.52 6.34
C LYS A 95 -0.49 -24.75 4.82
N PRO A 96 0.46 -24.12 4.08
CA PRO A 96 1.33 -23.03 4.52
C PRO A 96 0.58 -21.69 4.64
N PRO A 97 1.10 -20.69 5.39
CA PRO A 97 0.49 -19.37 5.55
C PRO A 97 0.22 -18.68 4.20
N SER A 98 -1.03 -18.70 3.78
CA SER A 98 -1.49 -18.21 2.47
C SER A 98 -2.79 -17.45 2.64
N TYR A 99 -2.99 -16.44 1.80
CA TYR A 99 -4.13 -15.54 1.89
C TYR A 99 -4.82 -15.52 0.55
N ARG A 100 -6.12 -15.80 0.54
CA ARG A 100 -6.92 -15.74 -0.67
C ARG A 100 -7.39 -14.32 -0.85
N VAL A 101 -7.04 -13.68 -1.96
CA VAL A 101 -7.30 -12.27 -2.21
C VAL A 101 -8.27 -12.11 -3.37
N ARG A 102 -9.35 -11.37 -3.15
CA ARG A 102 -10.29 -10.92 -4.18
C ARG A 102 -9.89 -9.52 -4.63
N PHE A 103 -9.46 -9.38 -5.87
CA PHE A 103 -9.08 -8.09 -6.44
C PHE A 103 -10.29 -7.17 -6.69
N ALA A 104 -10.09 -5.86 -6.56
CA ALA A 104 -11.19 -4.88 -6.59
C ALA A 104 -11.64 -4.46 -8.00
N ALA A 105 -10.78 -4.59 -9.01
CA ALA A 105 -11.06 -4.11 -10.37
C ALA A 105 -11.82 -5.14 -11.21
N PRO A 106 -12.72 -4.70 -12.12
CA PRO A 106 -13.27 -5.55 -13.16
C PRO A 106 -12.17 -5.92 -14.19
N PRO A 107 -12.23 -7.12 -14.81
CA PRO A 107 -13.26 -8.13 -14.62
C PRO A 107 -13.13 -8.87 -13.28
N PRO A 108 -14.25 -9.37 -12.71
CA PRO A 108 -14.21 -10.19 -11.50
C PRO A 108 -13.38 -11.45 -11.77
N ALA A 109 -12.13 -11.43 -11.32
CA ALA A 109 -11.26 -12.59 -11.33
C ALA A 109 -11.54 -13.47 -10.11
N PRO A 110 -11.40 -14.80 -10.23
CA PRO A 110 -11.48 -15.68 -9.07
C PRO A 110 -10.42 -15.27 -8.03
N PRO A 111 -10.75 -15.32 -6.73
CA PRO A 111 -9.78 -14.99 -5.69
C PRO A 111 -8.56 -15.89 -5.75
N VAL A 112 -7.37 -15.30 -5.69
CA VAL A 112 -6.08 -16.01 -5.86
C VAL A 112 -5.41 -16.22 -4.51
N TRP A 113 -4.78 -17.37 -4.32
CA TRP A 113 -3.95 -17.65 -3.16
C TRP A 113 -2.57 -16.99 -3.32
N VAL A 114 -2.23 -16.13 -2.36
CA VAL A 114 -0.97 -15.38 -2.35
C VAL A 114 -0.24 -15.63 -1.03
N PRO A 115 1.08 -15.93 -1.05
CA PRO A 115 1.85 -16.03 0.19
C PRO A 115 1.98 -14.65 0.86
N ARG A 116 2.26 -14.62 2.16
CA ARG A 116 2.45 -13.35 2.91
C ARG A 116 3.45 -12.40 2.25
N SER A 117 4.53 -12.94 1.68
CA SER A 117 5.57 -12.17 0.98
C SER A 117 5.07 -11.43 -0.26
N GLY A 118 3.94 -11.86 -0.84
CA GLY A 118 3.27 -11.22 -1.97
C GLY A 118 2.24 -10.17 -1.57
N LEU A 119 2.05 -9.89 -0.27
CA LEU A 119 1.08 -8.90 0.22
C LEU A 119 1.77 -7.64 0.72
N ARG A 120 1.10 -6.49 0.59
CA ARG A 120 1.46 -5.20 1.19
C ARG A 120 0.22 -4.56 1.81
N LEU A 121 0.41 -3.79 2.87
CA LEU A 121 -0.69 -2.99 3.43
C LEU A 121 -0.93 -1.77 2.55
N LEU A 122 -2.20 -1.39 2.38
CA LEU A 122 -2.58 -0.14 1.73
C LEU A 122 -2.36 1.04 2.68
N ARG A 123 -1.11 1.22 3.12
CA ARG A 123 -0.71 2.29 4.05
C ARG A 123 0.28 3.22 3.37
N PRO A 124 0.05 4.54 3.44
CA PRO A 124 1.01 5.49 2.91
C PRO A 124 2.35 5.40 3.67
N PRO A 125 3.47 5.77 3.02
CA PRO A 125 4.80 5.78 3.65
C PRO A 125 5.02 6.95 4.61
N TRP A 126 4.17 7.97 4.59
CA TRP A 126 4.15 9.03 5.59
C TRP A 126 3.29 8.61 6.79
N PRO A 127 3.58 9.13 8.00
CA PRO A 127 2.64 8.99 9.11
C PRO A 127 1.27 9.51 8.65
N PRO A 128 0.15 8.89 9.06
CA PRO A 128 -1.14 9.51 8.84
C PRO A 128 -1.06 10.95 9.37
N SER A 129 -1.46 11.95 8.57
CA SER A 129 -1.76 13.26 9.15
C SER A 129 -2.71 12.99 10.31
N ALA A 130 -2.40 13.51 11.49
CA ALA A 130 -3.21 13.37 12.69
C ALA A 130 -4.51 14.19 12.54
N GLU A 131 -5.30 13.86 11.54
CA GLU A 131 -6.63 14.37 11.31
C GLU A 131 -7.55 13.16 11.57
N SER A 132 -8.35 13.26 12.63
CA SER A 132 -9.14 12.19 13.28
C SER A 132 -8.43 11.38 14.38
N ALA A 133 -7.70 12.04 15.29
CA ALA A 133 -7.90 11.74 16.71
C ALA A 133 -8.83 12.85 17.23
N THR A 134 -10.14 12.69 17.04
CA THR A 134 -11.10 13.41 17.88
C THR A 134 -10.97 12.81 19.28
N ASP A 135 -10.57 13.67 20.21
CA ASP A 135 -10.62 13.53 21.66
C ASP A 135 -11.72 12.57 22.15
N GLU A 136 -11.30 11.48 22.78
CA GLU A 136 -12.05 10.86 23.89
C GLU A 136 -11.05 10.64 25.04
N GLU A 137 -10.53 11.74 25.58
CA GLU A 137 -9.98 11.81 26.94
C GLU A 137 -10.91 12.73 27.75
N GLU A 138 -12.05 12.21 28.20
CA GLU A 138 -12.80 12.81 29.31
C GLU A 138 -12.48 12.03 30.58
N GLU A 139 -11.40 12.48 31.23
CA GLU A 139 -11.31 12.71 32.68
C GLU A 139 -12.18 11.82 33.60
N ALA A 140 -11.64 10.67 33.99
CA ALA A 140 -12.08 9.94 35.18
C ALA A 140 -11.18 10.30 36.39
N THR A 141 -11.38 11.51 36.92
CA THR A 141 -11.06 11.91 38.32
C THR A 141 -11.93 13.16 38.54
N SER A 142 -12.81 13.28 39.53
CA SER A 142 -12.82 12.86 40.92
C SER A 142 -14.24 12.89 41.48
#